data_AF-A0A2M4AEN3-F1
#
_entry.id   AF-A0A2M4AEN3-F1
#
_cell.length_a   1.000
_cell.length_b   1.000
_cell.length_c   1.000
_cell.angle_alpha   90.00
_cell.angle_beta   90.00
_cell.angle_gamma   90.00
#
_symmetry.space_group_name_H-M   'P 1'
#
loop_
_entity.id
_entity.type
_entity.pdbx_description
1 polymer ?
#
loop_
_entity_poly.entity_id
_entity_poly.type
_entity_poly.pdbx_seq_one_letter_code
_entity_poly.pdbx_strand_id
1 'polypeptide(L)'
;MRYTELRPDPQLLKPNYGGFKLSLDTVPVLRIELPATQRPHRVRPNPQRQYSYLHARLFGLHNHLVRDPWTAGCLYYVDVCGTVQRVRYQPSVGRLSACCPVYRMELPPPATDPSDPYNASLVFATDRLCLLADGHGTVSVLQTGDRTATATTWVAECVLSRADEEGTRLLPSAGSVLLDARLVQPEDSDDRVQLHCIALTVEHFPTKPSETVVHWFVLEQQRSQRQTATEGGASDGWIVRSGCQLRSGAFPRYCSLDYDCAGLLVASEKPFTFTEDTEYPIEPEPRAGTGEPEGAATDAFTDADASALIVWSQTPVDVRICCSKRDGISWQFEREVPPGGTFQLTANGKPVLSGSQLFAPINGTPTMSETDAALELVFEKAAKESLWPQLYEGGPEETIIATGSDDGRDELAPPAPCLDAMLEECDFGDAEGEEQFFTLERLDRRSHRVTDRASLGSQPPLFTMRMQADAPAAIAVRYHVDACVWQPIRPVAASSATGTGTWNLRHEGTLHTFGYVQASKRQQKYLATAPDLSYAIIAESERMVSIYRLNYSTSGVLRRRHGPQVSVGQQHLIFLEDTSEILGICCENEAIVLLLEGALVTLQLTIEE
;
A
#
# COMPACT_ATOMS: atom_id res chain seq x y z
N MET A 1 13.85 -13.24 6.54
CA MET A 1 13.13 -12.25 5.74
C MET A 1 13.91 -11.98 4.47
N ARG A 2 13.26 -11.94 3.31
CA ARG A 2 13.90 -11.73 2.00
C ARG A 2 13.78 -10.28 1.57
N TYR A 3 14.84 -9.75 0.98
CA TYR A 3 14.85 -8.42 0.39
C TYR A 3 14.78 -8.53 -1.13
N THR A 4 13.81 -7.84 -1.73
CA THR A 4 13.60 -7.79 -3.18
C THR A 4 13.80 -6.35 -3.64
N GLU A 5 14.66 -6.16 -4.64
CA GLU A 5 14.84 -4.88 -5.31
C GLU A 5 13.91 -4.81 -6.53
N LEU A 6 13.09 -3.76 -6.61
CA LEU A 6 12.21 -3.53 -7.75
C LEU A 6 13.01 -2.93 -8.90
N ARG A 7 13.55 -3.78 -9.78
CA ARG A 7 14.32 -3.37 -10.97
C ARG A 7 13.44 -3.36 -12.22
N PRO A 8 13.05 -2.19 -12.76
CA PRO A 8 12.18 -2.14 -13.92
C PRO A 8 12.81 -2.83 -15.13
N ASP A 9 12.00 -3.57 -15.88
CA ASP A 9 12.40 -4.09 -17.19
C ASP A 9 12.80 -2.93 -18.14
N PRO A 10 14.07 -2.87 -18.60
CA PRO A 10 14.54 -1.82 -19.51
C PRO A 10 13.78 -1.78 -20.84
N GLN A 11 13.16 -2.88 -21.27
CA GLN A 11 12.37 -2.92 -22.51
C GLN A 11 11.05 -2.16 -22.40
N LEU A 12 10.54 -1.99 -21.17
CA LEU A 12 9.31 -1.27 -20.88
C LEU A 12 9.56 0.21 -20.58
N LEU A 13 10.82 0.61 -20.38
CA LEU A 13 11.22 2.01 -20.21
C LEU A 13 11.45 2.69 -21.56
N LYS A 14 11.20 4.01 -21.61
CA LYS A 14 11.50 4.85 -22.79
C LYS A 14 12.38 6.04 -22.39
N PRO A 15 13.72 5.89 -22.39
CA PRO A 15 14.64 6.96 -21.99
C PRO A 15 14.50 8.25 -22.82
N ASN A 16 14.11 8.14 -24.08
CA ASN A 16 13.93 9.29 -24.99
C ASN A 16 12.48 9.83 -24.98
N TYR A 17 11.70 9.59 -23.93
CA TYR A 17 10.35 10.13 -23.80
C TYR A 17 10.41 11.58 -23.32
N GLY A 18 10.01 12.52 -24.18
CA GLY A 18 10.16 13.96 -23.96
C GLY A 18 9.05 14.63 -23.16
N GLY A 19 8.21 13.86 -22.49
CA GLY A 19 7.07 14.36 -21.72
C GLY A 19 5.78 14.48 -22.53
N PHE A 20 4.87 15.32 -22.05
CA PHE A 20 3.55 15.52 -22.64
C PHE A 20 3.42 16.89 -23.28
N LYS A 21 2.77 16.94 -24.44
CA LYS A 21 2.37 18.19 -25.08
C LYS A 21 0.89 18.46 -24.83
N LEU A 22 0.56 19.71 -24.49
CA LEU A 22 -0.83 20.12 -24.37
C LEU A 22 -1.55 19.92 -25.71
N SER A 23 -2.64 19.17 -25.67
CA SER A 23 -3.58 18.99 -26.77
C SER A 23 -4.71 20.00 -26.64
N LEU A 24 -5.10 20.57 -27.78
CA LEU A 24 -6.29 21.42 -27.89
C LEU A 24 -7.50 20.64 -28.42
N ASP A 25 -7.32 19.34 -28.69
CA ASP A 25 -8.40 18.48 -29.14
C ASP A 25 -9.47 18.38 -28.05
N THR A 26 -10.72 18.52 -28.44
CA THR A 26 -11.85 18.44 -27.52
C THR A 26 -12.06 16.99 -27.07
N VAL A 27 -12.06 16.75 -25.76
CA VAL A 27 -12.50 15.46 -25.18
C VAL A 27 -13.99 15.60 -24.90
N PRO A 28 -14.88 14.80 -25.54
CA PRO A 28 -16.31 14.88 -25.27
C PRO A 28 -16.62 14.58 -23.80
N VAL A 29 -17.38 15.49 -23.17
CA VAL A 29 -17.83 15.38 -21.78
C VAL A 29 -19.33 15.13 -21.79
N LEU A 30 -19.75 13.91 -21.46
CA LEU A 30 -21.15 13.53 -21.34
C LEU A 30 -21.57 13.52 -19.88
N ARG A 31 -22.82 13.91 -19.61
CA ARG A 31 -23.34 14.01 -18.25
C ARG A 31 -24.70 13.32 -18.14
N ILE A 32 -24.86 12.53 -17.07
CA ILE A 32 -26.13 11.95 -16.64
C ILE A 32 -26.44 12.51 -15.25
N GLU A 33 -27.51 13.31 -15.16
CA GLU A 33 -27.97 13.83 -13.87
C GLU A 33 -28.55 12.70 -13.01
N LEU A 34 -28.17 12.69 -11.73
CA LEU A 34 -28.67 11.76 -10.74
C LEU A 34 -29.81 12.41 -9.95
N PRO A 35 -31.02 11.81 -9.96
CA PRO A 35 -32.08 12.20 -9.05
C PRO A 35 -31.63 12.14 -7.59
N ALA A 36 -32.23 12.96 -6.72
CA ALA A 36 -31.85 13.02 -5.30
C ALA A 36 -31.80 11.64 -4.60
N THR A 37 -32.69 10.71 -4.98
CA THR A 37 -32.73 9.34 -4.44
C THR A 37 -31.61 8.42 -4.93
N GLN A 38 -30.99 8.75 -6.08
CA GLN A 38 -29.92 7.98 -6.71
C GLN A 38 -28.55 8.66 -6.56
N ARG A 39 -28.46 9.74 -5.78
CA ARG A 39 -27.17 10.38 -5.47
C ARG A 39 -26.31 9.44 -4.64
N PRO A 40 -24.98 9.48 -4.78
CA PRO A 40 -24.10 8.59 -4.03
C PRO A 40 -24.22 8.81 -2.51
N HIS A 41 -24.23 7.71 -1.77
CA HIS A 41 -24.16 7.72 -0.31
C HIS A 41 -22.74 8.08 0.12
N ARG A 42 -22.59 9.30 0.60
CA ARG A 42 -21.33 9.80 1.14
C ARG A 42 -21.48 10.09 2.63
N VAL A 43 -20.75 9.36 3.44
CA VAL A 43 -20.57 9.67 4.86
C VAL A 43 -19.50 10.74 4.99
N ARG A 44 -19.83 11.80 5.74
CA ARG A 44 -18.86 12.83 6.13
C ARG A 44 -18.44 12.54 7.57
N PRO A 45 -17.13 12.59 7.90
CA PRO A 45 -16.69 12.43 9.28
C PRO A 45 -17.33 13.53 10.13
N ASN A 46 -17.72 13.21 11.37
CA ASN A 46 -18.29 14.21 12.26
C ASN A 46 -17.22 15.28 12.56
N PRO A 47 -17.46 16.58 12.29
CA PRO A 47 -16.47 17.63 12.54
C PRO A 47 -15.98 17.70 13.98
N GLN A 48 -16.79 17.25 14.95
CA GLN A 48 -16.46 17.21 16.37
C GLN A 48 -15.62 15.97 16.75
N ARG A 49 -15.45 15.03 15.81
CA ARG A 49 -14.76 13.74 16.00
C ARG A 49 -13.75 13.46 14.87
N GLN A 50 -13.35 14.45 14.09
CA GLN A 50 -12.20 14.28 13.22
C GLN A 50 -10.93 14.30 14.08
N TYR A 51 -10.47 13.11 14.47
CA TYR A 51 -9.44 12.96 15.50
C TYR A 51 -8.03 12.67 14.98
N SER A 52 -7.86 12.34 13.69
CA SER A 52 -6.52 12.07 13.13
C SER A 52 -6.43 12.26 11.62
N TYR A 53 -5.19 12.39 11.12
CA TYR A 53 -4.88 12.37 9.68
C TYR A 53 -5.31 11.05 9.02
N LEU A 54 -5.10 9.92 9.68
CA LEU A 54 -5.51 8.59 9.17
C LEU A 54 -7.02 8.53 8.93
N HIS A 55 -7.80 9.06 9.88
CA HIS A 55 -9.25 9.16 9.77
C HIS A 55 -9.67 10.10 8.62
N ALA A 56 -9.08 11.29 8.56
CA ALA A 56 -9.36 12.25 7.48
C ALA A 56 -9.06 11.65 6.10
N ARG A 57 -7.95 10.94 5.98
CA ARG A 57 -7.49 10.27 4.76
C ARG A 57 -8.44 9.17 4.32
N LEU A 58 -8.89 8.31 5.24
CA LEU A 58 -9.81 7.21 4.92
C LEU A 58 -11.14 7.70 4.34
N PHE A 59 -11.70 8.78 4.90
CA PHE A 59 -12.95 9.35 4.40
C PHE A 59 -12.74 10.22 3.16
N GLY A 60 -11.68 11.02 3.13
CA GLY A 60 -11.40 11.97 2.05
C GLY A 60 -10.98 11.32 0.74
N LEU A 61 -10.30 10.16 0.79
CA LEU A 61 -9.81 9.44 -0.38
C LEU A 61 -10.65 8.20 -0.75
N HIS A 62 -11.81 8.02 -0.12
CA HIS A 62 -12.72 6.93 -0.47
C HIS A 62 -13.26 7.11 -1.89
N ASN A 63 -13.05 6.11 -2.74
CA ASN A 63 -13.60 6.09 -4.10
C ASN A 63 -15.00 5.45 -4.08
N HIS A 64 -16.03 6.27 -4.25
CA HIS A 64 -17.43 5.81 -4.25
C HIS A 64 -17.84 5.08 -5.53
N LEU A 65 -16.98 5.03 -6.56
CA LEU A 65 -17.25 4.36 -7.83
C LEU A 65 -16.33 3.15 -7.99
N VAL A 66 -16.94 1.96 -8.02
CA VAL A 66 -16.23 0.68 -8.06
C VAL A 66 -16.38 0.04 -9.43
N ARG A 67 -15.24 -0.30 -10.04
CA ARG A 67 -15.18 -1.06 -11.30
C ARG A 67 -15.37 -2.55 -11.03
N ASP A 68 -16.15 -3.24 -11.86
CA ASP A 68 -16.12 -4.70 -11.91
C ASP A 68 -14.91 -5.17 -12.74
N PRO A 69 -13.93 -5.85 -12.13
CA PRO A 69 -12.75 -6.25 -12.88
C PRO A 69 -12.99 -7.46 -13.80
N TRP A 70 -14.10 -8.21 -13.64
CA TRP A 70 -14.49 -9.32 -14.52
C TRP A 70 -15.33 -8.88 -15.72
N THR A 71 -16.06 -7.77 -15.60
CA THR A 71 -16.96 -7.28 -16.66
C THR A 71 -16.60 -5.85 -17.06
N ALA A 72 -15.83 -5.71 -18.14
CA ALA A 72 -15.39 -4.40 -18.63
C ALA A 72 -16.59 -3.44 -18.87
N GLY A 73 -16.43 -2.19 -18.44
CA GLY A 73 -17.44 -1.15 -18.56
C GLY A 73 -18.55 -1.20 -17.51
N CYS A 74 -18.67 -2.25 -16.69
CA CYS A 74 -19.65 -2.30 -15.59
C CYS A 74 -19.10 -1.63 -14.33
N LEU A 75 -19.80 -0.60 -13.85
CA LEU A 75 -19.41 0.23 -12.72
C LEU A 75 -20.55 0.27 -11.70
N TYR A 76 -20.19 0.43 -10.42
CA TYR A 76 -21.11 0.32 -9.31
C TYR A 76 -20.86 1.42 -8.28
N TYR A 77 -21.93 1.95 -7.70
CA TYR A 77 -21.87 2.85 -6.55
C TYR A 77 -23.08 2.60 -5.65
N VAL A 78 -22.97 2.99 -4.38
CA VAL A 78 -24.09 2.92 -3.43
C VAL A 78 -24.78 4.27 -3.36
N ASP A 79 -26.09 4.31 -3.56
CA ASP A 79 -26.88 5.53 -3.43
C ASP A 79 -27.34 5.82 -1.99
N VAL A 80 -27.79 7.04 -1.74
CA VAL A 80 -28.30 7.51 -0.43
C VAL A 80 -29.46 6.68 0.13
N CYS A 81 -30.10 5.85 -0.70
CA CYS A 81 -31.16 4.95 -0.30
C CYS A 81 -30.64 3.55 0.09
N GLY A 82 -29.32 3.32 0.10
CA GLY A 82 -28.71 2.02 0.37
C GLY A 82 -28.78 1.06 -0.83
N THR A 83 -29.05 1.57 -2.03
CA THR A 83 -29.15 0.76 -3.23
C THR A 83 -27.82 0.74 -3.96
N VAL A 84 -27.34 -0.46 -4.29
CA VAL A 84 -26.23 -0.63 -5.23
C VAL A 84 -26.78 -0.35 -6.62
N GLN A 85 -26.29 0.74 -7.22
CA GLN A 85 -26.60 1.15 -8.58
C GLN A 85 -25.51 0.66 -9.51
N ARG A 86 -25.91 0.01 -10.61
CA ARG A 86 -25.03 -0.32 -11.72
C ARG A 86 -25.20 0.68 -12.85
N VAL A 87 -24.08 1.11 -13.43
CA VAL A 87 -24.03 1.77 -14.73
C VAL A 87 -23.05 1.04 -15.64
N ARG A 88 -23.33 1.03 -16.94
CA ARG A 88 -22.49 0.35 -17.91
C ARG A 88 -22.06 1.31 -19.00
N TYR A 89 -20.75 1.47 -19.19
CA TYR A 89 -20.22 2.12 -20.38
C TYR A 89 -20.35 1.17 -21.57
N GLN A 90 -20.95 1.66 -22.65
CA GLN A 90 -21.14 0.93 -23.90
C GLN A 90 -20.23 1.55 -24.96
N PRO A 91 -19.06 0.96 -25.27
CA PRO A 91 -18.13 1.50 -26.26
C PRO A 91 -18.79 1.76 -27.62
N SER A 92 -19.63 0.82 -28.09
CA SER A 92 -20.34 0.92 -29.37
C SER A 92 -21.32 2.09 -29.50
N VAL A 93 -21.70 2.72 -28.40
CA VAL A 93 -22.58 3.91 -28.38
C VAL A 93 -21.81 5.14 -27.86
N GLY A 94 -20.65 4.91 -27.24
CA GLY A 94 -19.88 5.94 -26.55
C GLY A 94 -20.56 6.51 -25.29
N ARG A 95 -21.55 5.82 -24.71
CA ARG A 95 -22.37 6.38 -23.61
C ARG A 95 -22.54 5.40 -22.45
N LEU A 96 -22.84 5.96 -21.28
CA LEU A 96 -23.29 5.19 -20.13
C LEU A 96 -24.77 4.80 -20.29
N SER A 97 -25.11 3.60 -19.82
CA SER A 97 -26.50 3.20 -19.58
C SER A 97 -27.12 4.02 -18.46
N ALA A 98 -28.46 4.02 -18.39
CA ALA A 98 -29.15 4.49 -17.20
C ALA A 98 -28.73 3.68 -15.95
N CYS A 99 -28.85 4.30 -14.78
CA CYS A 99 -28.64 3.66 -13.49
C CYS A 99 -29.65 2.51 -13.31
N CYS A 100 -29.12 1.34 -12.98
CA CYS A 100 -29.87 0.10 -12.83
C CYS A 100 -29.66 -0.41 -11.40
N PRO A 101 -30.70 -0.41 -10.54
CA PRO A 101 -30.58 -0.94 -9.18
C PRO A 101 -30.40 -2.45 -9.22
N VAL A 102 -29.36 -2.97 -8.56
CA VAL A 102 -29.06 -4.41 -8.54
C VAL A 102 -29.24 -5.03 -7.16
N TYR A 103 -29.10 -4.26 -6.09
CA TYR A 103 -29.28 -4.73 -4.71
C TYR A 103 -29.68 -3.56 -3.82
N ARG A 104 -30.45 -3.82 -2.76
CA ARG A 104 -30.76 -2.81 -1.74
C ARG A 104 -30.44 -3.38 -0.37
N MET A 105 -29.53 -2.71 0.34
CA MET A 105 -29.24 -3.03 1.73
C MET A 105 -30.22 -2.31 2.65
N GLU A 106 -30.42 -2.89 3.84
CA GLU A 106 -31.12 -2.20 4.90
C GLU A 106 -30.15 -1.19 5.53
N LEU A 107 -30.40 0.09 5.31
CA LEU A 107 -29.66 1.12 6.03
C LEU A 107 -30.11 1.09 7.50
N PRO A 108 -29.18 1.02 8.45
CA PRO A 108 -29.56 1.15 9.86
C PRO A 108 -30.24 2.50 10.10
N PRO A 109 -31.16 2.57 11.06
CA PRO A 109 -31.76 3.84 11.45
C PRO A 109 -30.64 4.84 11.85
N PRO A 110 -30.86 6.16 11.70
CA PRO A 110 -29.88 7.17 12.08
C PRO A 110 -29.35 6.88 13.48
N ALA A 111 -28.04 6.60 13.57
CA ALA A 111 -27.46 5.92 14.72
C ALA A 111 -27.74 6.64 16.05
N THR A 112 -28.12 5.85 17.06
CA THR A 112 -28.00 6.18 18.48
C THR A 112 -26.60 5.83 19.03
N ASP A 113 -25.78 5.14 18.23
CA ASP A 113 -24.45 4.64 18.61
C ASP A 113 -23.40 5.78 18.59
N PRO A 114 -22.48 5.88 19.57
CA PRO A 114 -21.44 6.90 19.61
C PRO A 114 -20.35 6.81 18.52
N SER A 115 -20.32 5.80 17.63
CA SER A 115 -19.33 5.72 16.54
C SER A 115 -19.81 6.39 15.26
N ASP A 116 -18.95 7.13 14.56
CA ASP A 116 -19.25 7.59 13.20
C ASP A 116 -19.29 6.38 12.26
N PRO A 117 -20.27 6.29 11.34
CA PRO A 117 -20.28 5.23 10.34
C PRO A 117 -19.18 5.46 9.31
N TYR A 118 -18.74 4.40 8.67
CA TYR A 118 -17.81 4.45 7.54
C TYR A 118 -18.59 4.55 6.22
N ASN A 119 -17.91 4.90 5.14
CA ASN A 119 -18.50 4.80 3.80
C ASN A 119 -18.78 3.33 3.46
N ALA A 120 -19.94 3.07 2.84
CA ALA A 120 -20.24 1.76 2.27
C ALA A 120 -19.19 1.42 1.20
N SER A 121 -18.80 0.15 1.11
CA SER A 121 -17.73 -0.30 0.22
C SER A 121 -18.07 -1.63 -0.44
N LEU A 122 -17.62 -1.79 -1.69
CA LEU A 122 -17.87 -2.96 -2.53
C LEU A 122 -16.55 -3.57 -2.96
N VAL A 123 -16.42 -4.88 -2.83
CA VAL A 123 -15.29 -5.64 -3.38
C VAL A 123 -15.81 -6.87 -4.09
N PHE A 124 -15.42 -7.02 -5.36
CA PHE A 124 -15.73 -8.20 -6.13
C PHE A 124 -14.68 -9.28 -5.84
N ALA A 125 -15.14 -10.44 -5.37
CA ALA A 125 -14.28 -11.59 -5.06
C ALA A 125 -14.16 -12.56 -6.24
N THR A 126 -15.22 -12.67 -7.05
CA THR A 126 -15.25 -13.48 -8.28
C THR A 126 -16.13 -12.84 -9.36
N ASP A 127 -16.24 -13.51 -10.52
CA ASP A 127 -17.21 -13.22 -11.58
C ASP A 127 -18.68 -13.36 -11.13
N ARG A 128 -18.91 -13.91 -9.93
CA ARG A 128 -20.24 -14.18 -9.36
C ARG A 128 -20.45 -13.64 -7.96
N LEU A 129 -19.41 -13.42 -7.18
CA LEU A 129 -19.53 -12.96 -5.79
C LEU A 129 -19.03 -11.52 -5.59
N CYS A 130 -19.79 -10.74 -4.83
CA CYS A 130 -19.42 -9.40 -4.39
C CYS A 130 -19.68 -9.26 -2.88
N LEU A 131 -18.73 -8.70 -2.15
CA LEU A 131 -18.92 -8.28 -0.77
C LEU A 131 -19.36 -6.83 -0.72
N LEU A 132 -20.30 -6.54 0.17
CA LEU A 132 -20.79 -5.21 0.47
C LEU A 132 -20.69 -4.98 1.97
N ALA A 133 -19.91 -3.99 2.39
CA ALA A 133 -19.97 -3.48 3.76
C ALA A 133 -20.83 -2.21 3.80
N ASP A 134 -21.73 -2.14 4.78
CA ASP A 134 -22.67 -1.02 4.96
C ASP A 134 -22.06 0.18 5.71
N GLY A 135 -20.83 0.04 6.20
CA GLY A 135 -20.14 1.04 7.01
C GLY A 135 -20.61 1.14 8.46
N HIS A 136 -21.52 0.27 8.91
CA HIS A 136 -22.06 0.22 10.27
C HIS A 136 -21.77 -1.11 10.99
N GLY A 137 -21.05 -2.01 10.32
CA GLY A 137 -20.61 -3.30 10.87
C GLY A 137 -21.30 -4.50 10.24
N THR A 138 -22.16 -4.28 9.23
CA THR A 138 -22.77 -5.37 8.45
C THR A 138 -21.95 -5.61 7.19
N VAL A 139 -21.63 -6.88 6.93
CA VAL A 139 -21.00 -7.33 5.67
C VAL A 139 -21.91 -8.34 5.01
N SER A 140 -22.34 -8.06 3.77
CA SER A 140 -23.17 -8.97 2.97
C SER A 140 -22.33 -9.66 1.90
N VAL A 141 -22.49 -10.97 1.75
CA VAL A 141 -21.97 -11.74 0.62
C VAL A 141 -23.08 -11.87 -0.42
N LEU A 142 -22.88 -11.23 -1.57
CA LEU A 142 -23.87 -11.09 -2.62
C LEU A 142 -23.54 -12.00 -3.80
N GLN A 143 -24.50 -12.84 -4.17
CA GLN A 143 -24.54 -13.56 -5.44
C GLN A 143 -25.04 -12.61 -6.53
N THR A 144 -24.17 -12.34 -7.49
CA THR A 144 -24.37 -11.30 -8.51
C THR A 144 -24.97 -11.84 -9.81
N GLY A 145 -24.98 -13.17 -10.00
CA GLY A 145 -25.45 -13.82 -11.22
C GLY A 145 -24.62 -13.41 -12.45
N ASP A 146 -25.27 -13.37 -13.61
CA ASP A 146 -24.63 -12.84 -14.83
C ASP A 146 -24.66 -11.31 -14.82
N ARG A 147 -23.50 -10.69 -14.58
CA ARG A 147 -23.35 -9.23 -14.52
C ARG A 147 -23.41 -8.55 -15.89
N THR A 148 -23.35 -9.31 -17.00
CA THR A 148 -23.50 -8.79 -18.36
C THR A 148 -24.97 -8.57 -18.75
N ALA A 149 -25.89 -9.29 -18.11
CA ALA A 149 -27.32 -9.21 -18.40
C ALA A 149 -27.94 -7.90 -17.90
N THR A 150 -28.95 -7.40 -18.63
CA THR A 150 -29.52 -6.06 -18.39
C THR A 150 -30.35 -5.96 -17.10
N ALA A 151 -30.90 -7.07 -16.60
CA ALA A 151 -31.79 -7.08 -15.43
C ALA A 151 -31.43 -8.22 -14.47
N THR A 152 -30.28 -8.10 -13.81
CA THR A 152 -29.83 -9.07 -12.79
C THR A 152 -29.95 -8.45 -11.42
N THR A 153 -30.93 -8.90 -10.63
CA THR A 153 -31.01 -8.58 -9.21
C THR A 153 -30.06 -9.50 -8.45
N TRP A 154 -29.20 -8.92 -7.62
CA TRP A 154 -28.30 -9.67 -6.76
C TRP A 154 -29.05 -10.19 -5.54
N VAL A 155 -28.61 -11.33 -5.04
CA VAL A 155 -29.20 -12.00 -3.87
C VAL A 155 -28.13 -12.06 -2.79
N ALA A 156 -28.48 -11.69 -1.56
CA ALA A 156 -27.59 -11.93 -0.43
C ALA A 156 -27.60 -13.42 -0.09
N GLU A 157 -26.47 -14.10 -0.28
CA GLU A 157 -26.27 -15.47 0.21
C GLU A 157 -26.07 -15.48 1.73
N CYS A 158 -25.49 -14.41 2.26
CA CYS A 158 -25.28 -14.23 3.68
C CYS A 158 -25.24 -12.74 4.02
N VAL A 159 -25.81 -12.38 5.17
CA VAL A 159 -25.68 -11.05 5.77
C VAL A 159 -25.11 -11.26 7.16
N LEU A 160 -23.90 -10.76 7.37
CA LEU A 160 -23.16 -10.92 8.63
C LEU A 160 -23.28 -9.61 9.40
N SER A 161 -23.96 -9.62 10.56
CA SER A 161 -24.18 -8.45 11.40
C SER A 161 -23.66 -8.67 12.83
N ARG A 162 -23.33 -7.57 13.52
CA ARG A 162 -22.90 -7.53 14.94
C ARG A 162 -23.85 -8.28 15.89
N ALA A 163 -25.13 -8.37 15.54
CA ALA A 163 -26.18 -8.87 16.43
C ALA A 163 -26.27 -10.40 16.50
N ASP A 164 -25.61 -11.13 15.59
CA ASP A 164 -25.85 -12.56 15.39
C ASP A 164 -24.74 -13.42 16.01
N GLU A 165 -25.01 -13.94 17.21
CA GLU A 165 -24.34 -15.06 17.90
C GLU A 165 -22.81 -15.01 18.12
N GLU A 166 -22.30 -15.89 18.99
CA GLU A 166 -20.89 -16.03 19.42
C GLU A 166 -19.86 -16.09 18.25
N GLY A 167 -20.31 -16.40 17.03
CA GLY A 167 -19.50 -16.52 15.81
C GLY A 167 -19.18 -15.22 15.05
N THR A 168 -19.86 -14.09 15.33
CA THR A 168 -19.58 -12.79 14.66
C THR A 168 -18.56 -11.92 15.39
N ARG A 169 -18.00 -12.38 16.52
CA ARG A 169 -16.90 -11.71 17.24
C ARG A 169 -15.62 -11.52 16.41
N LEU A 170 -15.51 -12.23 15.29
CA LEU A 170 -14.37 -12.21 14.38
C LEU A 170 -14.48 -11.14 13.29
N LEU A 171 -15.62 -10.47 13.18
CA LEU A 171 -15.80 -9.32 12.29
C LEU A 171 -15.34 -8.04 12.97
N PRO A 172 -15.03 -6.98 12.21
CA PRO A 172 -14.77 -5.67 12.79
C PRO A 172 -15.88 -5.26 13.75
N SER A 173 -15.51 -4.87 14.98
CA SER A 173 -16.45 -4.54 16.05
C SER A 173 -17.28 -3.28 15.79
N ALA A 174 -16.87 -2.49 14.79
CA ALA A 174 -17.52 -1.27 14.31
C ALA A 174 -17.66 -1.30 12.77
N GLY A 175 -18.17 -0.22 12.20
CA GLY A 175 -18.13 0.01 10.77
C GLY A 175 -16.71 -0.12 10.20
N SER A 176 -16.60 -0.55 8.94
CA SER A 176 -15.30 -0.73 8.27
C SER A 176 -15.41 -0.51 6.76
N VAL A 177 -14.27 -0.32 6.11
CA VAL A 177 -14.15 -0.21 4.64
C VAL A 177 -13.45 -1.45 4.10
N LEU A 178 -14.09 -2.18 3.19
CA LEU A 178 -13.47 -3.30 2.48
C LEU A 178 -12.36 -2.81 1.56
N LEU A 179 -11.22 -3.48 1.59
CA LEU A 179 -10.07 -3.18 0.74
C LEU A 179 -9.86 -4.24 -0.35
N ASP A 180 -9.98 -5.51 0.02
CA ASP A 180 -9.72 -6.64 -0.89
C ASP A 180 -10.48 -7.89 -0.45
N ALA A 181 -10.72 -8.80 -1.40
CA ALA A 181 -11.34 -10.09 -1.12
C ALA A 181 -11.09 -11.09 -2.24
N ARG A 182 -10.96 -12.37 -1.87
CA ARG A 182 -10.67 -13.46 -2.79
C ARG A 182 -11.25 -14.79 -2.34
N LEU A 183 -11.75 -15.53 -3.32
CA LEU A 183 -12.20 -16.91 -3.15
C LEU A 183 -11.03 -17.85 -3.41
N VAL A 184 -10.78 -18.76 -2.49
CA VAL A 184 -9.78 -19.83 -2.61
C VAL A 184 -10.40 -21.17 -2.23
N GLN A 185 -9.94 -22.23 -2.89
CA GLN A 185 -10.23 -23.60 -2.55
C GLN A 185 -8.94 -24.22 -2.00
N PRO A 186 -8.82 -24.47 -0.70
CA PRO A 186 -7.59 -25.00 -0.11
C PRO A 186 -7.23 -26.36 -0.70
N GLU A 187 -5.96 -26.55 -1.06
CA GLU A 187 -5.46 -27.80 -1.67
C GLU A 187 -5.69 -29.03 -0.78
N ASP A 188 -5.69 -28.84 0.55
CA ASP A 188 -5.89 -29.90 1.55
C ASP A 188 -7.34 -30.40 1.65
N SER A 189 -8.28 -29.82 0.90
CA SER A 189 -9.70 -30.18 0.98
C SER A 189 -10.43 -29.97 -0.35
N ASP A 190 -10.82 -31.08 -0.97
CA ASP A 190 -11.54 -31.07 -2.25
C ASP A 190 -12.92 -30.37 -2.17
N ASP A 191 -13.44 -30.15 -0.97
CA ASP A 191 -14.83 -29.68 -0.76
C ASP A 191 -14.98 -28.34 -0.01
N ARG A 192 -13.91 -27.74 0.50
CA ARG A 192 -14.01 -26.49 1.28
C ARG A 192 -13.73 -25.30 0.39
N VAL A 193 -14.63 -24.33 0.41
CA VAL A 193 -14.47 -23.05 -0.29
C VAL A 193 -14.38 -21.96 0.75
N GLN A 194 -13.31 -21.17 0.67
CA GLN A 194 -13.02 -20.09 1.61
C GLN A 194 -13.00 -18.75 0.89
N LEU A 195 -13.61 -17.75 1.51
CA LEU A 195 -13.62 -16.37 1.04
C LEU A 195 -12.84 -15.54 2.05
N HIS A 196 -11.66 -15.08 1.65
CA HIS A 196 -10.79 -14.23 2.47
C HIS A 196 -11.13 -12.77 2.18
N CYS A 197 -11.28 -11.99 3.24
CA CYS A 197 -11.73 -10.60 3.17
C CYS A 197 -10.83 -9.70 3.99
N ILE A 198 -10.51 -8.53 3.45
CA ILE A 198 -9.72 -7.50 4.10
C ILE A 198 -10.59 -6.26 4.29
N ALA A 199 -10.67 -5.78 5.54
CA ALA A 199 -11.34 -4.53 5.90
C ALA A 199 -10.42 -3.62 6.71
N LEU A 200 -10.69 -2.32 6.67
CA LEU A 200 -9.89 -1.29 7.34
C LEU A 200 -10.76 -0.45 8.26
N THR A 201 -10.24 -0.21 9.46
CA THR A 201 -10.77 0.77 10.41
C THR A 201 -9.66 1.69 10.90
N VAL A 202 -10.03 2.84 11.45
CA VAL A 202 -9.14 3.72 12.21
C VAL A 202 -9.62 3.74 13.64
N GLU A 203 -8.72 3.41 14.57
CA GLU A 203 -9.00 3.46 15.99
C GLU A 203 -8.40 4.72 16.62
N HIS A 204 -9.23 5.43 17.38
CA HIS A 204 -8.84 6.60 18.13
C HIS A 204 -8.52 6.25 19.57
N PHE A 205 -7.41 6.78 20.09
CA PHE A 205 -7.03 6.65 21.49
C PHE A 205 -6.90 8.04 22.13
N PRO A 206 -7.40 8.24 23.36
CA PRO A 206 -7.25 9.52 24.05
C PRO A 206 -5.79 9.83 24.45
N THR A 207 -4.98 8.79 24.65
CA THR A 207 -3.64 8.88 25.28
C THR A 207 -2.49 8.54 24.33
N LYS A 208 -2.78 8.04 23.12
CA LYS A 208 -1.76 7.71 22.11
C LYS A 208 -2.24 8.10 20.71
N PRO A 209 -1.34 8.20 19.70
CA PRO A 209 -1.75 8.43 18.32
C PRO A 209 -2.76 7.40 17.84
N SER A 210 -3.62 7.81 16.90
CA SER A 210 -4.56 6.88 16.25
C SER A 210 -3.81 5.85 15.42
N GLU A 211 -4.39 4.67 15.28
CA GLU A 211 -3.83 3.55 14.54
C GLU A 211 -4.81 3.10 13.45
N THR A 212 -4.28 2.59 12.35
CA THR A 212 -5.09 1.78 11.43
C THR A 212 -5.12 0.35 11.91
N VAL A 213 -6.28 -0.29 11.74
CA VAL A 213 -6.47 -1.72 12.00
C VAL A 213 -6.95 -2.37 10.71
N VAL A 214 -6.15 -3.29 10.19
CA VAL A 214 -6.51 -4.15 9.06
C VAL A 214 -7.07 -5.43 9.63
N HIS A 215 -8.34 -5.69 9.34
CA HIS A 215 -9.06 -6.90 9.71
C HIS A 215 -8.99 -7.88 8.55
N TRP A 216 -8.46 -9.07 8.81
CA TRP A 216 -8.50 -10.18 7.88
C TRP A 216 -9.38 -11.28 8.44
N PHE A 217 -10.57 -11.43 7.88
CA PHE A 217 -11.51 -12.48 8.24
C PHE A 217 -11.72 -13.47 7.08
N VAL A 218 -12.04 -14.71 7.42
CA VAL A 218 -12.30 -15.79 6.47
C VAL A 218 -13.69 -16.32 6.66
N LEU A 219 -14.44 -16.34 5.58
CA LEU A 219 -15.72 -17.00 5.51
C LEU A 219 -15.55 -18.39 4.89
N GLU A 220 -16.27 -19.38 5.40
CA GLU A 220 -16.32 -20.72 4.85
C GLU A 220 -17.73 -21.03 4.37
N GLN A 221 -17.85 -21.63 3.19
CA GLN A 221 -19.12 -22.03 2.63
C GLN A 221 -19.64 -23.29 3.34
N GLN A 222 -20.82 -23.21 3.97
CA GLN A 222 -21.52 -24.38 4.48
C GLN A 222 -22.25 -25.07 3.33
N ARG A 223 -21.86 -26.32 3.03
CA ARG A 223 -22.66 -27.20 2.19
C ARG A 223 -23.61 -28.00 3.06
N SER A 224 -24.91 -27.79 2.87
CA SER A 224 -25.93 -28.62 3.50
C SER A 224 -25.87 -30.04 2.88
N GLN A 225 -25.45 -31.04 3.67
CA GLN A 225 -25.64 -32.43 3.28
C GLN A 225 -27.14 -32.67 3.12
N ARG A 226 -27.59 -32.87 1.88
CA ARG A 226 -28.97 -33.29 1.56
C ARG A 226 -29.34 -34.53 2.39
N GLN A 227 -30.03 -34.35 3.50
CA GLN A 227 -30.93 -35.34 4.06
C GLN A 227 -32.34 -34.75 4.12
N THR A 228 -33.17 -35.27 3.22
CA THR A 228 -34.64 -35.19 3.17
C THR A 228 -35.23 -33.79 3.20
N ALA A 229 -35.58 -33.31 2.00
CA ALA A 229 -36.46 -32.19 1.78
C ALA A 229 -37.81 -32.40 2.50
N THR A 230 -38.11 -31.50 3.42
CA THR A 230 -39.47 -31.03 3.70
C THR A 230 -39.40 -29.52 3.88
N GLU A 231 -39.88 -28.82 2.86
CA GLU A 231 -40.44 -27.46 2.83
C GLU A 231 -39.87 -26.42 3.81
N GLY A 232 -38.98 -25.56 3.28
CA GLY A 232 -38.46 -24.35 3.94
C GLY A 232 -36.96 -24.22 3.68
N GLY A 233 -36.56 -23.36 2.75
CA GLY A 233 -35.24 -23.37 2.12
C GLY A 233 -34.07 -23.16 3.08
N ALA A 234 -33.26 -24.20 3.27
CA ALA A 234 -31.88 -24.07 3.71
C ALA A 234 -31.02 -23.75 2.46
N SER A 235 -30.67 -22.49 2.28
CA SER A 235 -29.62 -22.11 1.32
C SER A 235 -28.26 -22.42 1.94
N ASP A 236 -27.37 -22.99 1.14
CA ASP A 236 -25.94 -23.02 1.45
C ASP A 236 -25.48 -21.57 1.76
N GLY A 237 -24.89 -21.36 2.94
CA GLY A 237 -24.57 -20.02 3.45
C GLY A 237 -23.09 -19.87 3.78
N TRP A 238 -22.65 -18.64 4.02
CA TRP A 238 -21.30 -18.33 4.47
C TRP A 238 -21.27 -18.17 5.99
N ILE A 239 -20.27 -18.75 6.64
CA ILE A 239 -20.03 -18.57 8.09
C ILE A 239 -18.65 -17.99 8.34
N VAL A 240 -18.50 -17.15 9.36
CA VAL A 240 -17.18 -16.65 9.76
C VAL A 240 -16.42 -17.77 10.45
N ARG A 241 -15.28 -18.15 9.89
CA ARG A 241 -14.46 -19.27 10.36
C ARG A 241 -13.32 -18.82 11.26
N SER A 242 -12.62 -17.76 10.84
CA SER A 242 -11.44 -17.24 11.51
C SER A 242 -11.27 -15.76 11.21
N GLY A 243 -10.52 -15.08 12.05
CA GLY A 243 -10.10 -13.69 11.87
C GLY A 243 -8.73 -13.42 12.50
N CYS A 244 -8.02 -12.45 11.94
CA CYS A 244 -6.83 -11.85 12.51
C CYS A 244 -6.81 -10.33 12.27
N GLN A 245 -5.99 -9.62 13.05
CA GLN A 245 -5.84 -8.17 12.98
C GLN A 245 -4.37 -7.80 12.84
N LEU A 246 -4.12 -6.80 11.99
CA LEU A 246 -2.84 -6.13 11.88
C LEU A 246 -2.98 -4.65 12.22
N ARG A 247 -2.03 -4.09 12.97
CA ARG A 247 -2.06 -2.70 13.40
C ARG A 247 -0.85 -1.92 12.93
N SER A 248 -1.05 -0.64 12.62
CA SER A 248 0.05 0.29 12.36
C SER A 248 -0.33 1.73 12.71
N GLY A 249 0.67 2.53 13.07
CA GLY A 249 0.55 3.99 13.15
C GLY A 249 0.59 4.69 11.79
N ALA A 250 0.63 3.94 10.69
CA ALA A 250 0.63 4.41 9.30
C ALA A 250 -0.68 4.06 8.58
N PHE A 251 -0.90 4.66 7.40
CA PHE A 251 -1.99 4.26 6.50
C PHE A 251 -1.51 3.23 5.47
N PRO A 252 -2.23 2.12 5.23
CA PRO A 252 -1.82 1.15 4.20
C PRO A 252 -2.05 1.76 2.81
N ARG A 253 -1.00 2.29 2.19
CA ARG A 253 -1.03 2.90 0.84
C ARG A 253 -1.35 1.89 -0.26
N TYR A 254 -1.08 0.62 0.01
CA TYR A 254 -1.46 -0.55 -0.77
C TYR A 254 -1.75 -1.69 0.21
N CYS A 255 -2.80 -2.48 -0.06
CA CYS A 255 -3.17 -3.64 0.75
C CYS A 255 -3.89 -4.65 -0.15
N SER A 256 -3.31 -5.84 -0.36
CA SER A 256 -3.93 -6.88 -1.19
C SER A 256 -3.53 -8.28 -0.73
N LEU A 257 -4.45 -9.22 -0.84
CA LEU A 257 -4.19 -10.65 -0.61
C LEU A 257 -3.31 -11.20 -1.72
N ASP A 258 -2.36 -12.08 -1.39
CA ASP A 258 -1.62 -12.84 -2.40
C ASP A 258 -2.52 -13.87 -3.11
N TYR A 259 -1.99 -14.61 -4.10
CA TYR A 259 -2.80 -15.51 -4.92
C TYR A 259 -3.49 -16.62 -4.13
N ASP A 260 -2.81 -17.13 -3.10
CA ASP A 260 -3.25 -18.29 -2.34
C ASP A 260 -3.88 -17.88 -1.00
N CYS A 261 -4.02 -16.57 -0.77
CA CYS A 261 -4.46 -15.97 0.49
C CYS A 261 -3.68 -16.51 1.70
N ALA A 262 -2.38 -16.77 1.51
CA ALA A 262 -1.45 -17.21 2.56
C ALA A 262 -0.75 -16.01 3.22
N GLY A 263 -0.62 -14.90 2.48
CA GLY A 263 -0.03 -13.66 2.98
C GLY A 263 -0.78 -12.42 2.51
N LEU A 264 -0.56 -11.33 3.24
CA LEU A 264 -1.06 -10.00 2.94
C LEU A 264 0.10 -9.13 2.45
N LEU A 265 -0.05 -8.52 1.28
CA LEU A 265 0.88 -7.52 0.80
C LEU A 265 0.46 -6.14 1.31
N VAL A 266 1.36 -5.41 1.95
CA VAL A 266 1.08 -4.06 2.48
C VAL A 266 2.20 -3.12 2.09
N ALA A 267 1.86 -1.93 1.58
CA ALA A 267 2.84 -0.85 1.44
C ALA A 267 2.51 0.33 2.35
N SER A 268 3.48 0.77 3.14
CA SER A 268 3.34 1.83 4.14
C SER A 268 4.69 2.38 4.59
N GLU A 269 4.65 3.53 5.26
CA GLU A 269 5.78 4.22 5.89
C GLU A 269 6.13 3.66 7.28
N LYS A 270 5.24 2.88 7.89
CA LYS A 270 5.49 2.14 9.15
C LYS A 270 5.06 0.68 8.99
N PRO A 271 5.73 -0.27 9.67
CA PRO A 271 5.36 -1.68 9.58
C PRO A 271 3.96 -1.93 10.14
N PHE A 272 3.33 -2.99 9.64
CA PHE A 272 2.12 -3.56 10.22
C PHE A 272 2.48 -4.79 11.03
N THR A 273 1.89 -4.95 12.21
CA THR A 273 2.14 -6.10 13.09
C THR A 273 0.86 -6.83 13.41
N PHE A 274 0.89 -8.16 13.41
CA PHE A 274 -0.24 -8.96 13.88
C PHE A 274 -0.43 -8.76 15.38
N THR A 275 -1.66 -8.50 15.79
CA THR A 275 -2.01 -8.31 17.22
C THR A 275 -2.99 -9.33 17.72
N GLU A 276 -3.80 -9.90 16.83
CA GLU A 276 -4.78 -10.93 17.13
C GLU A 276 -4.83 -11.92 15.97
N ASP A 277 -4.91 -13.23 16.26
CA ASP A 277 -5.22 -14.26 15.27
C ASP A 277 -5.89 -15.43 16.00
N THR A 278 -7.03 -15.85 15.47
CA THR A 278 -7.88 -16.88 16.08
C THR A 278 -7.61 -18.29 15.58
N GLU A 279 -6.87 -18.43 14.47
CA GLU A 279 -6.50 -19.73 13.90
C GLU A 279 -5.05 -20.09 14.23
N TYR A 280 -4.14 -19.11 14.18
CA TYR A 280 -2.72 -19.32 14.45
C TYR A 280 -2.31 -18.50 15.67
N PRO A 281 -1.85 -19.12 16.78
CA PRO A 281 -1.38 -18.37 17.94
C PRO A 281 -0.20 -17.47 17.56
N ILE A 282 -0.28 -16.19 17.90
CA ILE A 282 0.84 -15.26 17.71
C ILE A 282 1.90 -15.60 18.74
N GLU A 283 3.07 -16.03 18.26
CA GLU A 283 4.22 -16.21 19.12
C GLU A 283 4.56 -14.85 19.75
N PRO A 284 4.61 -14.73 21.09
CA PRO A 284 5.08 -13.50 21.69
C PRO A 284 6.50 -13.27 21.18
N GLU A 285 6.76 -12.09 20.63
CA GLU A 285 8.15 -11.67 20.42
C GLU A 285 8.91 -11.96 21.71
N PRO A 286 10.11 -12.57 21.64
CA PRO A 286 10.87 -12.87 22.85
C PRO A 286 11.02 -11.58 23.62
N ARG A 287 10.26 -11.47 24.72
CA ARG A 287 10.30 -10.32 25.62
C ARG A 287 11.74 -10.26 26.09
N ALA A 288 12.49 -9.26 25.63
CA ALA A 288 13.63 -8.79 26.41
C ALA A 288 13.06 -8.50 27.80
N GLY A 289 13.48 -9.29 28.79
CA GLY A 289 12.73 -9.50 30.02
C GLY A 289 12.47 -8.21 30.80
N THR A 290 11.28 -7.64 30.67
CA THR A 290 10.76 -6.65 31.60
C THR A 290 10.04 -7.38 32.73
N GLY A 291 10.82 -7.90 33.68
CA GLY A 291 10.31 -8.09 35.03
C GLY A 291 10.41 -6.76 35.75
N GLU A 292 9.30 -6.08 35.99
CA GLU A 292 9.24 -5.05 37.02
C GLU A 292 9.47 -5.72 38.38
N PRO A 293 10.46 -5.31 39.19
CA PRO A 293 10.45 -5.61 40.60
C PRO A 293 9.78 -4.45 41.34
N GLU A 294 8.63 -4.73 41.96
CA GLU A 294 8.25 -3.99 43.15
C GLU A 294 9.35 -4.17 44.21
N GLY A 295 9.94 -3.05 44.62
CA GLY A 295 10.58 -2.92 45.94
C GLY A 295 12.09 -3.13 46.00
N ALA A 296 12.73 -2.12 46.58
CA ALA A 296 14.07 -2.07 47.16
C ALA A 296 15.25 -1.93 46.19
N ALA A 297 15.74 -0.69 46.13
CA ALA A 297 17.06 -0.32 45.64
C ALA A 297 18.16 -1.24 46.19
N THR A 298 18.98 -1.80 45.29
CA THR A 298 20.43 -1.95 45.47
C THR A 298 21.09 -1.99 44.09
N ASP A 299 22.07 -1.10 43.91
CA ASP A 299 22.89 -0.97 42.70
C ASP A 299 23.64 -2.27 42.37
N ALA A 300 23.34 -2.87 41.23
CA ALA A 300 24.18 -3.88 40.61
C ALA A 300 24.09 -3.78 39.08
N PHE A 301 25.08 -3.10 38.48
CA PHE A 301 25.35 -3.11 37.04
C PHE A 301 25.49 -4.55 36.51
N THR A 302 24.62 -4.97 35.59
CA THR A 302 24.75 -6.21 34.83
C THR A 302 25.14 -5.93 33.37
N ASP A 303 25.97 -6.79 32.78
CA ASP A 303 26.62 -6.63 31.46
C ASP A 303 25.64 -6.59 30.27
N ALA A 304 24.36 -6.94 30.45
CA ALA A 304 23.38 -7.05 29.36
C ALA A 304 22.73 -5.71 28.95
N ASP A 305 22.83 -4.68 29.80
CA ASP A 305 22.14 -3.39 29.59
C ASP A 305 23.00 -2.36 28.81
N ALA A 306 24.29 -2.66 28.60
CA ALA A 306 25.24 -1.77 27.93
C ALA A 306 25.32 -2.01 26.41
N SER A 307 25.11 -3.26 25.95
CA SER A 307 25.14 -3.61 24.51
C SER A 307 23.90 -3.12 23.75
N ALA A 308 22.80 -2.83 24.43
CA ALA A 308 21.56 -2.31 23.85
C ALA A 308 21.58 -0.79 23.58
N LEU A 309 22.69 -0.11 23.89
CA LEU A 309 22.86 1.34 23.76
C LEU A 309 23.90 1.73 22.69
N ILE A 310 24.39 0.74 21.94
CA ILE A 310 25.40 0.92 20.90
C ILE A 310 24.74 0.84 19.55
N VAL A 311 24.85 1.94 18.81
CA VAL A 311 24.40 2.05 17.43
C VAL A 311 25.63 2.21 16.56
N TRP A 312 25.73 1.47 15.46
CA TRP A 312 26.82 1.69 14.50
C TRP A 312 26.29 1.86 13.10
N SER A 313 26.96 2.70 12.32
CA SER A 313 26.65 3.01 10.93
C SER A 313 27.95 3.11 10.13
N GLN A 314 27.87 3.13 8.81
CA GLN A 314 29.06 3.33 7.99
C GLN A 314 28.80 4.18 6.75
N THR A 315 29.87 4.74 6.22
CA THR A 315 29.95 5.28 4.86
C THR A 315 30.92 4.40 4.04
N PRO A 316 31.11 4.64 2.73
CA PRO A 316 32.15 3.93 1.98
C PRO A 316 33.59 4.21 2.50
N VAL A 317 33.79 5.18 3.40
CA VAL A 317 35.12 5.62 3.86
C VAL A 317 35.34 5.37 5.36
N ASP A 318 34.31 5.51 6.20
CA ASP A 318 34.41 5.39 7.65
C ASP A 318 33.36 4.44 8.25
N VAL A 319 33.60 4.02 9.48
CA VAL A 319 32.63 3.33 10.34
C VAL A 319 32.46 4.16 11.61
N ARG A 320 31.22 4.39 12.03
CA ARG A 320 30.89 5.20 13.21
C ARG A 320 30.14 4.37 14.22
N ILE A 321 30.53 4.49 15.47
CA ILE A 321 29.87 3.85 16.62
C ILE A 321 29.44 4.94 17.59
N CYS A 322 28.14 5.02 17.85
CA CYS A 322 27.53 5.96 18.78
C CYS A 322 27.06 5.24 20.03
N CYS A 323 27.45 5.76 21.19
CA CYS A 323 26.99 5.28 22.51
C CYS A 323 26.23 6.40 23.21
N SER A 324 25.02 6.12 23.72
CA SER A 324 24.23 7.13 24.45
C SER A 324 24.97 7.62 25.70
N LYS A 325 25.09 8.95 25.87
CA LYS A 325 25.82 9.56 26.98
C LYS A 325 25.02 9.48 28.30
N ARG A 326 25.71 9.23 29.41
CA ARG A 326 25.20 9.35 30.79
C ARG A 326 26.25 10.03 31.66
N ASP A 327 25.81 10.86 32.61
CA ASP A 327 26.71 11.65 33.47
C ASP A 327 27.64 10.76 34.32
N GLY A 328 28.93 11.10 34.37
CA GLY A 328 29.92 10.43 35.21
C GLY A 328 30.58 9.17 34.63
N ILE A 329 30.51 8.95 33.31
CA ILE A 329 31.17 7.81 32.63
C ILE A 329 32.47 8.25 31.95
N SER A 330 33.56 7.52 32.22
CA SER A 330 34.83 7.61 31.51
C SER A 330 34.94 6.52 30.46
N TRP A 331 35.27 6.89 29.21
CA TRP A 331 35.35 5.97 28.08
C TRP A 331 36.79 5.75 27.65
N GLN A 332 37.14 4.49 27.37
CA GLN A 332 38.48 4.12 26.88
C GLN A 332 38.35 3.06 25.79
N PHE A 333 39.03 3.29 24.67
CA PHE A 333 39.14 2.32 23.59
C PHE A 333 40.57 1.79 23.51
N GLU A 334 40.72 0.48 23.59
CA GLU A 334 42.00 -0.21 23.50
C GLU A 334 41.98 -1.23 22.36
N ARG A 335 43.08 -1.31 21.62
CA ARG A 335 43.29 -2.29 20.55
C ARG A 335 44.68 -2.87 20.65
N GLU A 336 44.78 -4.19 20.74
CA GLU A 336 46.05 -4.89 20.60
C GLU A 336 46.44 -5.02 19.12
N VAL A 337 47.72 -4.84 18.79
CA VAL A 337 48.22 -4.96 17.41
C VAL A 337 48.50 -6.45 17.10
N PRO A 338 48.20 -6.96 15.89
CA PRO A 338 48.29 -8.38 15.51
C PRO A 338 49.60 -9.11 15.90
N PRO A 339 49.57 -10.46 16.09
CA PRO A 339 48.75 -11.39 15.30
C PRO A 339 47.50 -11.99 15.99
N GLY A 340 47.01 -11.40 17.09
CA GLY A 340 45.77 -11.82 17.77
C GLY A 340 44.97 -10.67 18.37
N GLY A 341 45.00 -9.50 17.73
CA GLY A 341 44.59 -8.23 18.32
C GLY A 341 43.09 -8.13 18.58
N THR A 342 42.69 -8.31 19.84
CA THR A 342 41.34 -7.96 20.31
C THR A 342 41.16 -6.45 20.35
N PHE A 343 39.93 -5.98 20.15
CA PHE A 343 39.56 -4.60 20.43
C PHE A 343 38.49 -4.55 21.52
N GLN A 344 38.56 -3.53 22.36
CA GLN A 344 37.65 -3.35 23.47
C GLN A 344 37.35 -1.86 23.70
N LEU A 345 36.07 -1.51 23.72
CA LEU A 345 35.56 -0.24 24.23
C LEU A 345 35.06 -0.47 25.66
N THR A 346 35.56 0.32 26.61
CA THR A 346 35.15 0.25 28.01
C THR A 346 34.50 1.53 28.50
N ALA A 347 33.51 1.37 29.38
CA ALA A 347 32.88 2.43 30.18
C ALA A 347 33.21 2.20 31.66
N ASN A 348 33.91 3.14 32.29
CA ASN A 348 34.38 3.02 33.69
C ASN A 348 35.13 1.69 33.96
N GLY A 349 35.94 1.23 33.00
CA GLY A 349 36.73 0.01 33.08
C GLY A 349 35.95 -1.30 32.82
N LYS A 350 34.66 -1.24 32.44
CA LYS A 350 33.87 -2.41 32.04
C LYS A 350 33.69 -2.49 30.51
N PRO A 351 33.84 -3.67 29.87
CA PRO A 351 33.60 -3.84 28.43
C PRO A 351 32.16 -3.49 28.04
N VAL A 352 32.02 -2.67 27.00
CA VAL A 352 30.73 -2.32 26.37
C VAL A 352 30.67 -2.90 24.96
N LEU A 353 31.78 -2.86 24.23
CA LEU A 353 31.94 -3.51 22.93
C LEU A 353 33.27 -4.25 22.92
N SER A 354 33.27 -5.53 22.57
CA SER A 354 34.48 -6.36 22.52
C SER A 354 34.40 -7.33 21.35
N GLY A 355 35.50 -7.45 20.60
CA GLY A 355 35.57 -8.37 19.47
C GLY A 355 37.00 -8.84 19.21
N SER A 356 37.12 -10.01 18.59
CA SER A 356 38.41 -10.61 18.24
C SER A 356 39.06 -9.93 17.05
N GLN A 357 38.28 -9.50 16.06
CA GLN A 357 38.77 -8.78 14.87
C GLN A 357 37.62 -7.99 14.22
N LEU A 358 37.87 -6.74 13.82
CA LEU A 358 36.96 -5.99 12.96
C LEU A 358 36.86 -6.66 11.58
N PHE A 359 35.74 -6.47 10.89
CA PHE A 359 35.50 -7.09 9.58
C PHE A 359 36.62 -6.87 8.56
N ALA A 360 37.21 -5.67 8.54
CA ALA A 360 38.34 -5.34 7.68
C ALA A 360 39.34 -4.40 8.39
N PRO A 361 40.58 -4.27 7.89
CA PRO A 361 41.57 -3.36 8.47
C PRO A 361 41.13 -1.88 8.41
N ILE A 362 41.55 -1.12 9.41
CA ILE A 362 41.34 0.33 9.53
C ILE A 362 42.67 1.09 9.44
N ASN A 363 42.63 2.31 8.91
CA ASN A 363 43.78 3.21 8.84
C ASN A 363 43.94 3.99 10.15
N GLY A 364 45.17 4.04 10.66
CA GLY A 364 45.52 4.87 11.81
C GLY A 364 44.90 4.41 13.15
N THR A 365 44.80 5.37 14.06
CA THR A 365 44.18 5.22 15.39
C THR A 365 42.75 5.75 15.32
N PRO A 366 41.76 5.05 15.90
CA PRO A 366 40.38 5.53 15.94
C PRO A 366 40.27 6.89 16.62
N THR A 367 39.36 7.74 16.12
CA THR A 367 39.08 9.03 16.74
C THR A 367 37.88 8.89 17.65
N MET A 368 38.01 9.37 18.89
CA MET A 368 36.92 9.39 19.86
C MET A 368 36.57 10.85 20.17
N SER A 369 35.31 11.21 19.98
CA SER A 369 34.77 12.54 20.27
C SER A 369 33.50 12.45 21.08
N GLU A 370 33.25 13.45 21.92
CA GLU A 370 32.08 13.47 22.80
C GLU A 370 31.20 14.68 22.45
N THR A 371 29.90 14.42 22.26
CA THR A 371 28.87 15.44 22.05
C THR A 371 28.02 15.63 23.32
N ASP A 372 27.04 16.53 23.27
CA ASP A 372 26.12 16.75 24.39
C ASP A 372 25.18 15.55 24.64
N ALA A 373 24.96 14.70 23.63
CA ALA A 373 24.01 13.58 23.71
C ALA A 373 24.64 12.17 23.56
N ALA A 374 25.82 12.06 22.96
CA ALA A 374 26.45 10.77 22.67
C ALA A 374 27.98 10.82 22.64
N LEU A 375 28.61 9.67 22.90
CA LEU A 375 30.01 9.42 22.55
C LEU A 375 30.08 8.84 21.14
N GLU A 376 30.95 9.39 20.29
CA GLU A 376 31.19 8.92 18.94
C GLU A 376 32.61 8.36 18.80
N LEU A 377 32.72 7.14 18.28
CA LEU A 377 33.96 6.49 17.92
C LEU A 377 33.98 6.25 16.40
N VAL A 378 34.99 6.79 15.73
CA VAL A 378 35.10 6.74 14.26
C VAL A 378 36.35 5.98 13.82
N PHE A 379 36.15 5.00 12.95
CA PHE A 379 37.21 4.24 12.28
C PHE A 379 37.33 4.65 10.81
N GLU A 380 38.54 4.96 10.34
CA GLU A 380 38.80 5.15 8.91
C GLU A 380 39.11 3.80 8.25
N LYS A 381 38.43 3.42 7.17
CA LYS A 381 38.65 2.13 6.51
C LYS A 381 39.98 2.13 5.75
N ALA A 382 40.71 1.01 5.79
CA ALA A 382 41.94 0.85 5.01
C ALA A 382 41.65 0.75 3.50
N ALA A 383 40.57 0.07 3.12
CA ALA A 383 40.04 0.02 1.77
C ALA A 383 38.91 1.05 1.63
N LYS A 384 39.15 2.10 0.83
CA LYS A 384 38.13 3.10 0.48
C LYS A 384 37.11 2.49 -0.49
N GLU A 385 35.87 2.96 -0.40
CA GLU A 385 34.73 2.50 -1.21
C GLU A 385 34.26 1.06 -0.93
N SER A 386 34.47 0.59 0.30
CA SER A 386 34.01 -0.74 0.74
C SER A 386 32.96 -0.61 1.84
N LEU A 387 31.81 -1.29 1.67
CA LEU A 387 30.84 -1.49 2.74
C LEU A 387 31.15 -2.79 3.49
N TRP A 388 31.08 -2.75 4.81
CA TRP A 388 31.28 -3.86 5.72
C TRP A 388 29.91 -4.50 5.99
N PRO A 389 29.70 -5.79 5.66
CA PRO A 389 28.42 -6.46 5.89
C PRO A 389 28.11 -6.66 7.38
N GLN A 390 29.12 -6.53 8.25
CA GLN A 390 29.02 -6.59 9.71
C GLN A 390 30.22 -5.87 10.33
N LEU A 391 30.13 -5.44 11.58
CA LEU A 391 31.24 -4.80 12.28
C LEU A 391 32.36 -5.79 12.64
N TYR A 392 31.98 -6.97 13.11
CA TYR A 392 32.80 -8.15 13.39
C TYR A 392 31.89 -9.39 13.42
N GLU A 393 32.47 -10.60 13.39
CA GLU A 393 31.70 -11.85 13.41
C GLU A 393 30.87 -11.97 14.71
N GLY A 394 29.55 -12.07 14.58
CA GLY A 394 28.61 -12.10 15.71
C GLY A 394 28.37 -10.75 16.40
N GLY A 395 28.77 -9.64 15.77
CA GLY A 395 28.55 -8.28 16.27
C GLY A 395 27.11 -7.75 16.06
N PRO A 396 26.81 -6.55 16.59
CA PRO A 396 25.49 -5.91 16.43
C PRO A 396 25.16 -5.59 14.98
N GLU A 397 23.87 -5.55 14.62
CA GLU A 397 23.41 -5.17 13.28
C GLU A 397 23.66 -3.68 12.98
N GLU A 398 23.93 -3.36 11.71
CA GLU A 398 24.13 -1.97 11.29
C GLU A 398 22.83 -1.17 11.40
N THR A 399 22.92 0.02 11.98
CA THR A 399 21.87 1.02 11.97
C THR A 399 22.16 2.02 10.87
N ILE A 400 21.33 2.02 9.83
CA ILE A 400 21.50 2.91 8.68
C ILE A 400 21.10 4.33 9.11
N ILE A 401 22.09 5.15 9.46
CA ILE A 401 21.91 6.59 9.71
C ILE A 401 22.40 7.32 8.46
N ALA A 402 21.50 8.02 7.76
CA ALA A 402 21.84 8.84 6.61
C ALA A 402 22.74 10.01 7.06
N THR A 403 24.06 9.88 6.95
CA THR A 403 24.97 11.00 7.16
C THR A 403 24.97 11.85 5.90
N GLY A 404 24.39 13.04 5.98
CA GLY A 404 24.53 14.05 4.94
C GLY A 404 25.99 14.51 4.84
N SER A 405 26.54 14.46 3.63
CA SER A 405 27.63 15.35 3.23
C SER A 405 27.63 15.52 1.72
N ASP A 406 27.55 16.79 1.35
CA ASP A 406 27.65 17.36 0.03
C ASP A 406 29.04 17.20 -0.61
N ASP A 407 29.02 17.20 -1.93
CA ASP A 407 30.06 17.53 -2.91
C ASP A 407 31.29 16.61 -3.14
N GLY A 408 31.42 16.11 -4.38
CA GLY A 408 32.73 15.78 -4.95
C GLY A 408 32.89 14.55 -5.85
N ARG A 409 32.41 14.66 -7.10
CA ARG A 409 32.92 14.02 -8.34
C ARG A 409 32.74 12.50 -8.49
N ASP A 410 31.68 12.14 -9.21
CA ASP A 410 31.60 10.88 -9.95
C ASP A 410 31.93 11.17 -11.42
N GLU A 411 33.11 10.70 -11.87
CA GLU A 411 33.49 10.64 -13.28
C GLU A 411 33.78 9.17 -13.60
N LEU A 412 32.81 8.50 -14.22
CA LEU A 412 32.94 7.69 -15.46
C LEU A 412 31.91 6.54 -15.52
N ALA A 413 30.67 6.90 -15.84
CA ALA A 413 29.80 6.09 -16.71
C ALA A 413 29.28 7.00 -17.83
N PRO A 414 29.25 6.55 -19.10
CA PRO A 414 28.83 7.43 -20.20
C PRO A 414 27.37 7.85 -19.98
N PRO A 415 27.03 9.14 -20.21
CA PRO A 415 25.72 9.68 -19.88
C PRO A 415 24.67 9.06 -20.79
N ALA A 416 23.68 8.38 -20.19
CA ALA A 416 22.44 8.08 -20.88
C ALA A 416 21.73 9.42 -21.16
N PRO A 417 21.39 9.74 -22.42
CA PRO A 417 20.87 11.06 -22.72
C PRO A 417 19.41 11.20 -22.29
N CYS A 418 19.23 12.05 -21.28
CA CYS A 418 18.19 13.07 -21.14
C CYS A 418 16.79 12.70 -20.60
N LEU A 419 16.73 12.65 -19.27
CA LEU A 419 15.98 13.60 -18.43
C LEU A 419 16.73 13.68 -17.08
N ASP A 420 17.78 14.52 -17.00
CA ASP A 420 18.38 14.94 -15.72
C ASP A 420 17.42 15.93 -15.03
N ALA A 421 16.27 15.43 -14.58
CA ALA A 421 15.57 16.10 -13.50
C ALA A 421 16.20 15.56 -12.22
N MET A 422 17.14 16.32 -11.64
CA MET A 422 17.43 16.18 -10.22
C MET A 422 16.10 16.27 -9.47
N LEU A 423 15.86 15.38 -8.51
CA LEU A 423 14.62 15.41 -7.73
C LEU A 423 14.45 16.82 -7.12
N GLU A 424 13.35 17.48 -7.45
CA GLU A 424 13.05 18.85 -7.01
C GLU A 424 12.46 18.85 -5.58
N GLU A 425 12.41 19.99 -4.90
CA GLU A 425 11.80 20.09 -3.54
C GLU A 425 10.34 19.62 -3.49
N CYS A 426 9.63 19.59 -4.63
CA CYS A 426 8.29 19.04 -4.75
C CYS A 426 8.23 17.51 -4.89
N ASP A 427 9.38 16.86 -5.09
CA ASP A 427 9.54 15.41 -5.16
C ASP A 427 9.77 14.76 -3.80
N PHE A 428 10.03 15.55 -2.76
CA PHE A 428 10.09 15.10 -1.38
C PHE A 428 8.71 15.35 -0.75
N GLY A 429 8.14 14.34 -0.09
CA GLY A 429 6.84 14.51 0.59
C GLY A 429 6.89 15.62 1.63
N ASP A 430 5.74 16.07 2.13
CA ASP A 430 5.60 17.19 3.10
C ASP A 430 6.21 16.92 4.50
N ALA A 431 7.23 16.06 4.62
CA ALA A 431 7.84 15.66 5.88
C ALA A 431 8.83 16.72 6.38
N GLU A 432 8.31 17.75 7.06
CA GLU A 432 9.11 18.54 8.00
C GLU A 432 9.48 17.65 9.21
N GLY A 433 10.70 17.07 9.23
CA GLY A 433 11.27 16.43 10.42
C GLY A 433 12.06 15.14 10.17
N GLU A 434 11.40 14.07 9.73
CA GLU A 434 12.00 12.74 9.51
C GLU A 434 11.82 12.29 8.05
N GLU A 435 12.88 11.82 7.41
CA GLU A 435 12.78 11.19 6.08
C GLU A 435 11.89 9.94 6.15
N GLN A 436 10.69 10.02 5.59
CA GLN A 436 9.75 8.90 5.53
C GLN A 436 10.15 7.96 4.41
N PHE A 437 10.42 6.70 4.74
CA PHE A 437 10.68 5.64 3.74
C PHE A 437 9.51 4.67 3.69
N PHE A 438 9.07 4.39 2.47
CA PHE A 438 8.00 3.43 2.21
C PHE A 438 8.59 2.06 1.90
N THR A 439 7.95 1.03 2.42
CA THR A 439 8.27 -0.36 2.09
C THR A 439 7.04 -1.06 1.55
N LEU A 440 7.24 -2.08 0.72
CA LEU A 440 6.23 -3.06 0.35
C LEU A 440 6.61 -4.39 1.00
N GLU A 441 5.75 -4.91 1.86
CA GLU A 441 5.99 -6.10 2.66
C GLU A 441 4.96 -7.19 2.35
N ARG A 442 5.40 -8.45 2.34
CA ARG A 442 4.51 -9.63 2.40
C ARG A 442 4.51 -10.19 3.81
N LEU A 443 3.40 -10.02 4.51
CA LEU A 443 3.18 -10.55 5.85
C LEU A 443 2.49 -11.92 5.75
N ASP A 444 3.17 -12.95 6.22
CA ASP A 444 2.64 -14.32 6.21
C ASP A 444 1.69 -14.55 7.38
N ARG A 445 0.50 -15.09 7.10
CA ARG A 445 -0.52 -15.24 8.13
C ARG A 445 -0.18 -16.30 9.17
N ARG A 446 0.45 -17.40 8.74
CA ARG A 446 0.69 -18.55 9.64
C ARG A 446 1.82 -18.27 10.62
N SER A 447 2.87 -17.62 10.15
CA SER A 447 4.06 -17.32 10.94
C SER A 447 4.04 -15.93 11.58
N HIS A 448 3.07 -15.08 11.20
CA HIS A 448 2.94 -13.67 11.60
C HIS A 448 4.17 -12.80 11.30
N ARG A 449 5.06 -13.27 10.42
CA ARG A 449 6.33 -12.62 10.11
C ARG A 449 6.31 -11.99 8.71
N VAL A 450 7.11 -10.94 8.55
CA VAL A 450 7.46 -10.40 7.24
C VAL A 450 8.34 -11.41 6.51
N THR A 451 7.80 -11.97 5.44
CA THR A 451 8.51 -12.97 4.61
C THR A 451 9.36 -12.32 3.54
N ASP A 452 8.85 -11.26 2.92
CA ASP A 452 9.49 -10.52 1.84
C ASP A 452 9.29 -9.01 2.06
N ARG A 453 10.30 -8.21 1.69
CA ARG A 453 10.25 -6.75 1.71
C ARG A 453 10.94 -6.16 0.50
N ALA A 454 10.37 -5.10 -0.05
CA ALA A 454 10.97 -4.23 -1.04
C ALA A 454 10.97 -2.78 -0.56
N SER A 455 12.07 -2.06 -0.79
CA SER A 455 12.12 -0.61 -0.55
C SER A 455 11.44 0.12 -1.69
N LEU A 456 10.58 1.08 -1.36
CA LEU A 456 9.91 1.97 -2.33
C LEU A 456 10.51 3.39 -2.32
N GLY A 457 11.53 3.64 -1.50
CA GLY A 457 12.16 4.95 -1.35
C GLY A 457 11.32 5.92 -0.52
N SER A 458 11.54 7.22 -0.71
CA SER A 458 10.94 8.29 0.09
C SER A 458 9.56 8.75 -0.38
N GLN A 459 9.03 8.12 -1.43
CA GLN A 459 7.74 8.46 -2.01
C GLN A 459 6.74 7.35 -1.81
N PRO A 460 5.48 7.68 -1.44
CA PRO A 460 4.45 6.66 -1.32
C PRO A 460 4.15 6.02 -2.68
N PRO A 461 3.62 4.79 -2.70
CA PRO A 461 2.93 4.27 -3.87
C PRO A 461 1.94 5.31 -4.43
N LEU A 462 1.96 5.47 -5.76
CA LEU A 462 1.19 6.49 -6.45
C LEU A 462 -0.30 6.12 -6.43
N PHE A 463 -0.62 4.90 -6.86
CA PHE A 463 -1.97 4.36 -6.85
C PHE A 463 -1.94 2.83 -7.00
N THR A 464 -3.11 2.23 -6.82
CA THR A 464 -3.34 0.78 -6.95
C THR A 464 -4.35 0.55 -8.07
N MET A 465 -4.22 -0.53 -8.83
CA MET A 465 -5.16 -0.87 -9.90
C MET A 465 -5.31 -2.38 -10.06
N ARG A 466 -6.49 -2.85 -10.50
CA ARG A 466 -6.68 -4.24 -10.91
C ARG A 466 -6.52 -4.35 -12.43
N MET A 467 -5.39 -4.90 -12.87
CA MET A 467 -5.12 -5.16 -14.29
C MET A 467 -5.80 -6.45 -14.78
N GLN A 468 -5.78 -7.48 -13.93
CA GLN A 468 -6.42 -8.78 -14.18
C GLN A 468 -7.40 -9.08 -13.05
N ALA A 469 -8.51 -9.72 -13.36
CA ALA A 469 -9.61 -9.89 -12.41
C ALA A 469 -9.29 -10.87 -11.27
N ASP A 470 -8.53 -11.92 -11.60
CA ASP A 470 -8.16 -13.02 -10.72
C ASP A 470 -6.78 -12.85 -10.07
N ALA A 471 -6.07 -11.76 -10.37
CA ALA A 471 -4.76 -11.44 -9.81
C ALA A 471 -4.86 -10.47 -8.60
N PRO A 472 -3.85 -10.42 -7.71
CA PRO A 472 -3.73 -9.35 -6.73
C PRO A 472 -3.68 -8.01 -7.45
N ALA A 473 -4.10 -6.93 -6.78
CA ALA A 473 -4.02 -5.61 -7.39
C ALA A 473 -2.54 -5.25 -7.70
N ALA A 474 -2.30 -4.64 -8.86
CA ALA A 474 -1.01 -4.07 -9.21
C ALA A 474 -0.79 -2.76 -8.44
N ILE A 475 0.49 -2.44 -8.20
CA ILE A 475 0.92 -1.23 -7.51
C ILE A 475 1.76 -0.36 -8.45
N ALA A 476 1.40 0.92 -8.56
CA ALA A 476 2.18 1.90 -9.30
C ALA A 476 3.16 2.61 -8.37
N VAL A 477 4.44 2.49 -8.66
CA VAL A 477 5.53 3.07 -7.85
C VAL A 477 6.35 4.01 -8.72
N ARG A 478 6.79 5.12 -8.14
CA ARG A 478 7.67 6.07 -8.83
C ARG A 478 9.04 5.43 -9.08
N TYR A 479 9.56 5.62 -10.28
CA TYR A 479 10.93 5.25 -10.64
C TYR A 479 11.54 6.39 -11.47
N HIS A 480 12.42 7.18 -10.85
CA HIS A 480 12.89 8.45 -11.38
C HIS A 480 11.72 9.39 -11.80
N VAL A 481 11.63 9.71 -13.10
CA VAL A 481 10.59 10.54 -13.70
C VAL A 481 9.35 9.74 -14.11
N ASP A 482 9.45 8.41 -14.15
CA ASP A 482 8.40 7.50 -14.61
C ASP A 482 7.57 6.97 -13.43
N ALA A 483 6.42 6.38 -13.76
CA ALA A 483 5.70 5.50 -12.84
C ALA A 483 5.68 4.07 -13.40
N CYS A 484 6.29 3.14 -12.67
CA CYS A 484 6.34 1.72 -13.03
C CYS A 484 5.18 0.98 -12.36
N VAL A 485 4.45 0.18 -13.13
CA VAL A 485 3.34 -0.65 -12.64
C VAL A 485 3.85 -2.06 -12.39
N TRP A 486 3.69 -2.51 -11.15
CA TRP A 486 4.19 -3.78 -10.65
C TRP A 486 3.03 -4.72 -10.34
N GLN A 487 2.99 -5.86 -11.01
CA GLN A 487 2.00 -6.90 -10.81
C GLN A 487 2.60 -8.01 -9.94
N PRO A 488 2.04 -8.31 -8.75
CA PRO A 488 2.43 -9.51 -8.02
C PRO A 488 2.23 -10.77 -8.88
N ILE A 489 3.23 -11.64 -8.88
CA ILE A 489 3.26 -12.89 -9.66
C ILE A 489 2.86 -14.05 -8.75
N ARG A 490 2.13 -15.02 -9.30
CA ARG A 490 1.87 -16.27 -8.59
C ARG A 490 3.21 -16.97 -8.34
N PRO A 491 3.55 -17.35 -7.09
CA PRO A 491 4.77 -18.09 -6.82
C PRO A 491 4.78 -19.39 -7.63
N VAL A 492 5.80 -19.58 -8.48
CA VAL A 492 5.99 -20.87 -9.14
C VAL A 492 6.69 -21.79 -8.13
N ALA A 493 6.14 -22.99 -7.91
CA ALA A 493 6.79 -23.99 -7.08
C ALA A 493 8.21 -24.22 -7.60
N ALA A 494 9.23 -23.85 -6.81
CA ALA A 494 10.62 -23.99 -7.21
C ALA A 494 10.92 -25.48 -7.45
N SER A 495 11.40 -25.82 -8.65
CA SER A 495 11.86 -27.18 -9.01
C SER A 495 13.18 -27.57 -8.33
N SER A 496 13.51 -26.98 -7.18
CA SER A 496 14.75 -27.29 -6.44
C SER A 496 14.47 -27.47 -4.95
N ALA A 497 15.22 -28.39 -4.34
CA ALA A 497 15.02 -29.01 -3.03
C ALA A 497 15.11 -28.08 -1.80
N THR A 498 14.99 -26.76 -1.97
CA THR A 498 14.86 -25.76 -0.91
C THR A 498 13.49 -25.12 -1.02
N GLY A 499 12.46 -25.87 -0.63
CA GLY A 499 11.05 -25.53 -0.81
C GLY A 499 10.62 -24.30 -0.02
N THR A 500 10.42 -23.20 -0.74
CA THR A 500 9.49 -22.10 -0.42
C THR A 500 9.17 -21.41 -1.75
N GLY A 501 7.90 -21.31 -2.16
CA GLY A 501 7.52 -20.52 -3.33
C GLY A 501 8.01 -19.08 -3.17
N THR A 502 8.62 -18.51 -4.22
CA THR A 502 9.15 -17.14 -4.18
C THR A 502 8.05 -16.15 -4.52
N TRP A 503 7.73 -15.25 -3.59
CA TRP A 503 7.01 -14.03 -3.91
C TRP A 503 7.88 -13.16 -4.83
N ASN A 504 7.28 -12.61 -5.88
CA ASN A 504 7.96 -11.75 -6.83
C ASN A 504 6.97 -10.78 -7.49
N LEU A 505 7.45 -9.63 -7.95
CA LEU A 505 6.66 -8.70 -8.76
C LEU A 505 7.22 -8.63 -10.18
N ARG A 506 6.31 -8.55 -11.16
CA ARG A 506 6.64 -8.30 -12.56
C ARG A 506 6.40 -6.82 -12.86
N HIS A 507 7.37 -6.18 -13.50
CA HIS A 507 7.14 -4.89 -14.14
C HIS A 507 6.23 -5.12 -15.36
N GLU A 508 4.97 -4.70 -15.27
CA GLU A 508 3.96 -4.95 -16.32
C GLU A 508 3.96 -3.84 -17.37
N GLY A 509 4.29 -2.60 -16.96
CA GLY A 509 4.38 -1.47 -17.86
C GLY A 509 4.76 -0.18 -17.16
N THR A 510 5.00 0.85 -17.96
CA THR A 510 5.49 2.16 -17.49
C THR A 510 4.61 3.28 -18.01
N LEU A 511 4.16 4.14 -17.09
CA LEU A 511 3.59 5.44 -17.42
C LEU A 511 4.73 6.46 -17.52
N HIS A 512 5.22 6.66 -18.74
CA HIS A 512 6.41 7.49 -18.98
C HIS A 512 6.19 8.94 -18.56
N THR A 513 7.18 9.51 -17.86
CA THR A 513 7.19 10.86 -17.28
C THR A 513 6.03 11.16 -16.32
N PHE A 514 5.23 10.16 -15.98
CA PHE A 514 4.05 10.36 -15.14
C PHE A 514 4.44 10.71 -13.70
N GLY A 515 5.51 10.10 -13.16
CA GLY A 515 6.03 10.41 -11.83
C GLY A 515 6.44 11.88 -11.70
N TYR A 516 7.06 12.45 -12.73
CA TYR A 516 7.41 13.87 -12.78
C TYR A 516 6.18 14.79 -12.82
N VAL A 517 5.24 14.56 -13.74
CA VAL A 517 4.05 15.44 -13.82
C VAL A 517 3.18 15.33 -12.58
N GLN A 518 3.07 14.14 -12.01
CA GLN A 518 2.29 13.88 -10.79
C GLN A 518 2.86 14.66 -9.60
N ALA A 519 4.18 14.70 -9.41
CA ALA A 519 4.80 15.44 -8.30
C ALA A 519 4.44 16.93 -8.29
N SER A 520 4.25 17.54 -9.47
CA SER A 520 3.83 18.94 -9.60
C SER A 520 2.35 19.21 -9.24
N LYS A 521 1.51 18.18 -9.07
CA LYS A 521 0.05 18.30 -8.86
C LYS A 521 -0.33 18.11 -7.40
N ARG A 522 0.03 19.08 -6.56
CA ARG A 522 -0.21 19.03 -5.10
C ARG A 522 -1.69 18.96 -4.67
N GLN A 523 -2.62 19.44 -5.50
CA GLN A 523 -4.06 19.42 -5.23
C GLN A 523 -4.78 18.17 -5.79
N GLN A 524 -4.02 17.14 -6.18
CA GLN A 524 -4.59 15.89 -6.67
C GLN A 524 -5.40 15.17 -5.58
N LYS A 525 -6.61 14.73 -5.94
CA LYS A 525 -7.43 13.84 -5.12
C LYS A 525 -7.33 12.40 -5.61
N TYR A 526 -7.38 12.19 -6.93
CA TYR A 526 -7.29 10.87 -7.53
C TYR A 526 -6.18 10.78 -8.57
N LEU A 527 -5.54 9.62 -8.56
CA LEU A 527 -4.62 9.14 -9.57
C LEU A 527 -5.15 7.79 -10.07
N ALA A 528 -5.26 7.63 -11.38
CA ALA A 528 -5.71 6.37 -11.98
C ALA A 528 -5.13 6.22 -13.39
N THR A 529 -5.30 5.04 -13.97
CA THR A 529 -4.87 4.71 -15.33
C THR A 529 -5.81 3.67 -15.92
N ALA A 530 -5.83 3.58 -17.24
CA ALA A 530 -6.55 2.51 -17.94
C ALA A 530 -5.95 1.12 -17.62
N PRO A 531 -6.77 0.06 -17.64
CA PRO A 531 -6.28 -1.32 -17.54
C PRO A 531 -5.16 -1.68 -18.54
N ASP A 532 -5.18 -1.10 -19.73
CA ASP A 532 -4.16 -1.29 -20.77
C ASP A 532 -2.98 -0.31 -20.71
N LEU A 533 -2.94 0.55 -19.69
CA LEU A 533 -1.92 1.60 -19.48
C LEU A 533 -1.83 2.62 -20.62
N SER A 534 -2.84 2.74 -21.50
CA SER A 534 -2.81 3.67 -22.64
C SER A 534 -2.78 5.15 -22.23
N TYR A 535 -3.35 5.47 -21.07
CA TYR A 535 -3.34 6.80 -20.49
C TYR A 535 -3.34 6.76 -18.96
N ALA A 536 -2.89 7.86 -18.36
CA ALA A 536 -3.02 8.12 -16.93
C ALA A 536 -3.84 9.39 -16.69
N ILE A 537 -4.45 9.51 -15.51
CA ILE A 537 -5.29 10.64 -15.13
C ILE A 537 -4.91 11.15 -13.75
N ILE A 538 -4.93 12.48 -13.62
CA ILE A 538 -4.86 13.19 -12.35
C ILE A 538 -6.13 14.04 -12.24
N ALA A 539 -6.92 13.81 -11.21
CA ALA A 539 -8.12 14.60 -10.92
C ALA A 539 -7.95 15.31 -9.58
N GLU A 540 -8.25 16.61 -9.56
CA GLU A 540 -8.36 17.36 -8.31
C GLU A 540 -9.68 17.04 -7.59
N SER A 541 -9.90 17.64 -6.42
CA SER A 541 -11.16 17.46 -5.70
C SER A 541 -12.37 17.97 -6.50
N GLU A 542 -12.19 19.04 -7.26
CA GLU A 542 -13.24 19.74 -8.00
C GLU A 542 -12.70 20.25 -9.34
N ARG A 543 -13.60 20.36 -10.34
CA ARG A 543 -13.40 21.01 -11.65
C ARG A 543 -12.30 20.47 -12.56
N MET A 544 -11.06 20.30 -12.11
CA MET A 544 -9.93 20.07 -13.00
C MET A 544 -9.55 18.59 -13.10
N VAL A 545 -9.49 18.12 -14.34
CA VAL A 545 -9.06 16.76 -14.70
C VAL A 545 -7.98 16.86 -15.78
N SER A 546 -6.83 16.24 -15.54
CA SER A 546 -5.71 16.16 -16.49
C SER A 546 -5.55 14.73 -16.99
N ILE A 547 -5.58 14.53 -18.31
CA ILE A 547 -5.41 13.21 -18.95
C ILE A 547 -4.09 13.20 -19.70
N TYR A 548 -3.28 12.17 -19.47
CA TYR A 548 -1.95 11.98 -20.03
C TYR A 548 -1.92 10.72 -20.90
N ARG A 549 -2.04 10.87 -22.21
CA ARG A 549 -1.94 9.75 -23.17
C ARG A 549 -0.49 9.48 -23.50
N LEU A 550 -0.07 8.22 -23.39
CA LEU A 550 1.34 7.84 -23.56
C LEU A 550 1.81 7.86 -25.02
N ASN A 551 0.91 7.63 -25.97
CA ASN A 551 1.24 7.57 -27.38
C ASN A 551 0.57 8.72 -28.12
N TYR A 552 1.36 9.53 -28.81
CA TYR A 552 0.87 10.56 -29.73
C TYR A 552 1.45 10.33 -31.13
N SER A 553 0.62 9.84 -32.05
CA SER A 553 0.98 9.75 -33.46
C SER A 553 0.71 11.09 -34.15
N THR A 554 1.70 11.98 -34.17
CA THR A 554 1.69 13.08 -35.14
C THR A 554 2.17 12.58 -36.49
N SER A 555 1.68 13.17 -37.57
CA SER A 555 2.12 12.93 -38.96
C SER A 555 3.58 13.38 -39.25
N GLY A 556 4.40 13.58 -38.22
CA GLY A 556 5.79 14.02 -38.33
C GLY A 556 6.66 13.50 -37.17
N VAL A 557 7.94 13.26 -37.48
CA VAL A 557 8.94 12.80 -36.52
C VAL A 557 9.48 14.00 -35.72
N LEU A 558 9.16 14.06 -34.42
CA LEU A 558 9.75 15.05 -33.51
C LEU A 558 11.19 14.69 -33.16
N ARG A 559 12.11 15.65 -33.27
CA ARG A 559 13.54 15.48 -32.94
C ARG A 559 14.03 16.62 -32.07
N ARG A 560 15.01 16.34 -31.22
CA ARG A 560 15.78 17.40 -30.57
C ARG A 560 16.58 18.15 -31.63
N ARG A 561 16.82 19.45 -31.40
CA ARG A 561 17.48 20.37 -32.35
C ARG A 561 18.77 19.80 -32.98
N HIS A 562 19.50 18.97 -32.23
CA HIS A 562 20.68 18.23 -32.69
C HIS A 562 20.74 16.80 -32.11
N GLY A 563 19.60 16.12 -31.93
CA GLY A 563 19.56 14.84 -31.21
C GLY A 563 18.58 13.81 -31.80
N PRO A 564 18.41 12.68 -31.10
CA PRO A 564 17.56 11.58 -31.56
C PRO A 564 16.09 12.00 -31.65
N GLN A 565 15.30 11.14 -32.32
CA GLN A 565 13.85 11.23 -32.30
C GLN A 565 13.33 11.11 -30.88
N VAL A 566 12.32 11.91 -30.56
CA VAL A 566 11.69 11.98 -29.24
C VAL A 566 10.28 11.45 -29.35
N SER A 567 9.93 10.53 -28.46
CA SER A 567 8.53 10.14 -28.26
C SER A 567 7.89 11.14 -27.31
N VAL A 568 6.68 11.58 -27.60
CA VAL A 568 5.93 12.47 -26.70
C VAL A 568 4.51 11.95 -26.54
N GLY A 569 3.92 12.24 -25.40
CA GLY A 569 2.51 12.01 -25.14
C GLY A 569 1.67 13.25 -25.39
N GLN A 570 0.36 13.10 -25.22
CA GLN A 570 -0.58 14.22 -25.17
C GLN A 570 -1.09 14.44 -23.75
N GLN A 571 -1.23 15.70 -23.37
CA GLN A 571 -1.94 16.13 -22.18
C GLN A 571 -3.23 16.82 -22.59
N HIS A 572 -4.36 16.38 -22.03
CA HIS A 572 -5.62 17.12 -22.11
C HIS A 572 -5.92 17.71 -20.74
N LEU A 573 -6.35 18.97 -20.72
CA LEU A 573 -6.80 19.65 -19.52
C LEU A 573 -8.30 19.92 -19.65
N ILE A 574 -9.08 19.29 -18.78
CA ILE A 574 -10.53 19.33 -18.82
C ILE A 574 -11.01 20.05 -17.57
N PHE A 575 -11.85 21.06 -17.78
CA PHE A 575 -12.56 21.76 -16.72
C PHE A 575 -14.03 21.34 -16.76
N LEU A 576 -14.46 20.61 -15.73
CA LEU A 576 -15.86 20.26 -15.54
C LEU A 576 -16.67 21.53 -15.28
N GLU A 577 -17.88 21.59 -15.84
CA GLU A 577 -18.81 22.71 -15.64
C GLU A 577 -19.29 22.79 -14.19
N ASP A 578 -19.39 21.64 -13.53
CA ASP A 578 -19.86 21.48 -12.16
C ASP A 578 -18.71 21.73 -11.17
N THR A 579 -19.04 22.42 -10.08
CA THR A 579 -18.10 22.72 -8.99
C THR A 579 -18.23 21.73 -7.84
N SER A 580 -19.09 20.71 -7.98
CA SER A 580 -19.22 19.65 -6.98
C SER A 580 -17.99 18.78 -6.93
N GLU A 581 -17.78 18.19 -5.76
CA GLU A 581 -16.66 17.32 -5.48
C GLU A 581 -16.74 16.02 -6.30
N ILE A 582 -15.60 15.61 -6.85
CA ILE A 582 -15.42 14.29 -7.45
C ILE A 582 -15.39 13.26 -6.32
N LEU A 583 -16.43 12.43 -6.23
CA LEU A 583 -16.62 11.39 -5.22
C LEU A 583 -16.09 10.03 -5.65
N GLY A 584 -15.91 9.82 -6.95
CA GLY A 584 -15.28 8.61 -7.44
C GLY A 584 -14.78 8.73 -8.86
N ILE A 585 -13.86 7.85 -9.22
CA ILE A 585 -13.25 7.77 -10.54
C ILE A 585 -13.10 6.30 -10.96
N CYS A 586 -13.38 6.02 -12.22
CA CYS A 586 -13.06 4.77 -12.86
C CYS A 586 -12.50 5.00 -14.26
N CYS A 587 -11.48 4.24 -14.61
CA CYS A 587 -10.86 4.25 -15.94
C CYS A 587 -11.20 2.96 -16.68
N GLU A 588 -11.75 3.11 -17.88
CA GLU A 588 -11.81 2.09 -18.91
C GLU A 588 -10.86 2.50 -20.05
N ASN A 589 -10.46 1.57 -20.92
CA ASN A 589 -9.51 1.89 -21.98
C ASN A 589 -9.98 3.04 -22.90
N GLU A 590 -11.30 3.18 -23.09
CA GLU A 590 -11.90 4.15 -24.01
C GLU A 590 -12.65 5.31 -23.33
N ALA A 591 -12.79 5.27 -22.00
CA ALA A 591 -13.52 6.29 -21.27
C ALA A 591 -13.09 6.42 -19.81
N ILE A 592 -13.23 7.62 -19.29
CA ILE A 592 -13.12 7.90 -17.85
C ILE A 592 -14.51 8.23 -17.35
N VAL A 593 -14.91 7.59 -16.25
CA VAL A 593 -16.18 7.87 -15.59
C VAL A 593 -15.90 8.48 -14.22
N LEU A 594 -16.51 9.64 -13.97
CA LEU A 594 -16.44 10.38 -12.73
C LEU A 594 -17.81 10.36 -12.07
N LEU A 595 -17.83 10.06 -10.77
CA LEU A 595 -19.01 10.16 -9.92
C LEU A 595 -18.94 11.46 -9.13
N LEU A 596 -19.90 12.35 -9.37
CA LEU A 596 -20.11 13.59 -8.63
C LEU A 596 -21.29 13.44 -7.66
N GLU A 597 -21.53 14.43 -6.81
CA GLU A 597 -22.68 14.41 -5.88
C GLU A 597 -24.03 14.38 -6.62
N GLY A 598 -24.13 15.04 -7.78
CA GLY A 598 -25.37 15.17 -8.54
C GLY A 598 -25.39 14.48 -9.90
N ALA A 599 -24.29 13.87 -10.35
CA ALA A 599 -24.19 13.35 -11.71
C ALA A 599 -23.12 12.28 -11.88
N LEU A 600 -23.26 11.51 -12.95
CA LEU A 600 -22.18 10.76 -13.57
C LEU A 600 -21.68 11.53 -14.79
N VAL A 601 -20.36 11.71 -14.88
CA VAL A 601 -19.70 12.37 -16.01
C VAL A 601 -18.80 11.37 -16.72
N THR A 602 -18.92 11.28 -18.04
CA THR A 602 -18.09 10.44 -18.90
C THR A 602 -17.20 11.30 -19.79
N LEU A 603 -15.89 11.09 -19.72
CA LEU A 603 -14.92 11.67 -20.65
C LEU A 603 -14.61 10.61 -21.71
N GLN A 604 -15.04 10.81 -22.95
CA GLN A 604 -14.82 9.85 -24.04
C GLN A 604 -13.44 10.04 -24.65
N LEU A 605 -12.65 8.97 -24.71
CA LEU A 605 -11.26 9.05 -25.18
C LEU A 605 -11.11 8.62 -26.64
N THR A 606 -11.96 7.73 -27.10
CA THR A 606 -12.13 7.42 -28.52
C THR A 606 -13.28 8.27 -29.07
N ILE A 607 -12.96 9.09 -30.07
CA ILE A 607 -13.96 9.73 -30.93
C ILE A 607 -14.04 8.79 -32.13
N GLU A 608 -15.18 8.14 -32.35
CA GLU A 608 -15.43 7.49 -33.64
C GLU A 608 -15.28 8.56 -34.74
N GLU A 609 -14.36 8.33 -35.68
CA GLU A 609 -14.30 9.10 -36.93
C GLU A 609 -15.50 8.80 -37.84
#